data_AF-A0A0R3VZF1-F1
#
_entry.id   AF-A0A0R3VZF1-F1
#
_cell.length_a   1.000
_cell.length_b   1.000
_cell.length_c   1.000
_cell.angle_alpha   90.00
_cell.angle_beta   90.00
_cell.angle_gamma   90.00
#
_symmetry.space_group_name_H-M   'P 1'
#
loop_
_entity.id
_entity.type
_entity.pdbx_description
1 polymer ?
#
loop_
_entity_poly.entity_id
_entity_poly.type
_entity_poly.pdbx_seq_one_letter_code
_entity_poly.pdbx_strand_id
1 'polypeptide(L)'
;MRATLQSLINDKPISQPPLYNPRIRFLQVPSRVCPPLMPSQATDEPTGGFSHPSVVIIYKSGVYSFEERSHLRKLYHLEYPDVNICLIFSVGLPRTSLGNVFQRNGFNVTLTNRAGKKLITYSKHPSRTIEMLSKEMHEHDDLLIGDYEDSYYNLT
;
A
#
# COMPACT_ATOMS: atom_id res chain seq x y z
N MET A 1 -17.47 -15.27 13.87
CA MET A 1 -16.24 -16.07 13.70
C MET A 1 -16.47 -17.34 12.88
N ARG A 2 -17.33 -18.28 13.28
CA ARG A 2 -17.60 -19.53 12.51
C ARG A 2 -18.21 -19.29 11.11
N ALA A 3 -19.18 -18.38 11.02
CA ALA A 3 -19.80 -17.98 9.74
C ALA A 3 -18.83 -17.25 8.80
N THR A 4 -17.96 -16.39 9.36
CA THR A 4 -16.91 -15.66 8.63
C THR A 4 -15.92 -16.61 7.95
N LEU A 5 -15.46 -17.63 8.69
CA LEU A 5 -14.56 -18.67 8.17
C LEU A 5 -15.24 -19.51 7.09
N GLN A 6 -16.52 -19.85 7.27
CA GLN A 6 -17.28 -20.55 6.23
C GLN A 6 -17.48 -19.71 4.97
N SER A 7 -17.68 -18.39 5.07
CA SER A 7 -17.73 -17.53 3.88
C SER A 7 -16.39 -17.52 3.14
N LEU A 8 -15.26 -17.39 3.85
CA LEU A 8 -13.91 -17.48 3.27
C LEU A 8 -13.65 -18.81 2.56
N ILE A 9 -13.99 -19.92 3.21
CA ILE A 9 -13.78 -21.27 2.65
C ILE A 9 -14.61 -21.49 1.37
N ASN A 10 -15.75 -20.81 1.25
CA ASN A 10 -16.67 -20.96 0.13
C ASN A 10 -16.55 -19.82 -0.90
N ASP A 11 -15.46 -19.03 -0.88
CA ASP A 11 -15.25 -17.85 -1.74
C ASP A 11 -16.43 -16.86 -1.75
N LYS A 12 -17.15 -16.76 -0.62
CA LYS A 12 -18.25 -15.82 -0.46
C LYS A 12 -17.76 -14.53 0.21
N PRO A 13 -18.23 -13.35 -0.25
CA PRO A 13 -17.91 -12.08 0.36
C PRO A 13 -18.22 -12.08 1.86
N ILE A 14 -17.28 -11.61 2.67
CA ILE A 14 -17.48 -11.45 4.11
C ILE A 14 -18.26 -10.14 4.33
N SER A 15 -19.52 -10.26 4.76
CA SER A 15 -20.37 -9.09 5.04
C SER A 15 -19.97 -8.31 6.29
N GLN A 16 -19.14 -8.89 7.17
CA GLN A 16 -18.73 -8.28 8.43
C GLN A 16 -17.45 -7.45 8.20
N PRO A 17 -17.43 -6.17 8.56
CA PRO A 17 -16.18 -5.41 8.52
C PRO A 17 -15.18 -6.01 9.52
N PRO A 18 -13.86 -5.95 9.24
CA PRO A 18 -12.84 -6.38 10.20
C PRO A 18 -13.02 -5.67 11.55
N LEU A 19 -12.78 -6.38 12.65
CA LEU A 19 -12.92 -5.88 14.03
C LEU A 19 -12.08 -4.62 14.31
N TYR A 20 -10.98 -4.45 13.59
CA TYR A 20 -10.12 -3.27 13.62
C TYR A 20 -10.05 -2.65 12.22
N ASN A 21 -11.20 -2.27 11.67
CA ASN A 21 -11.28 -1.59 10.38
C ASN A 21 -11.51 -0.09 10.60
N PRO A 22 -10.48 0.71 10.93
CA PRO A 22 -10.62 2.16 10.81
C PRO A 22 -11.01 2.47 9.36
N ARG A 23 -11.84 3.49 9.13
CA ARG A 23 -12.09 3.96 7.76
C ARG A 23 -10.78 4.50 7.20
N ILE A 24 -10.08 3.68 6.43
CA ILE A 24 -8.87 4.08 5.72
C ILE A 24 -9.30 4.73 4.42
N ARG A 25 -8.85 5.97 4.22
CA ARG A 25 -8.97 6.65 2.94
C ARG A 25 -7.71 6.37 2.13
N PHE A 26 -7.87 6.02 0.87
CA PHE A 26 -6.76 5.97 -0.07
C PHE A 26 -6.72 7.28 -0.87
N LEU A 27 -5.53 7.84 -0.98
CA LEU A 27 -5.24 9.02 -1.80
C LEU A 27 -4.94 8.62 -3.25
N GLN A 28 -4.38 7.42 -3.43
CA GLN A 28 -4.11 6.84 -4.74
C GLN A 28 -4.30 5.33 -4.68
N VAL A 29 -4.90 4.79 -5.74
CA VAL A 29 -5.03 3.36 -5.99
C VAL A 29 -4.55 3.10 -7.43
N PRO A 30 -3.70 2.09 -7.66
CA PRO A 30 -3.21 1.77 -9.00
C PRO A 30 -4.35 1.40 -9.95
N SER A 31 -4.49 2.14 -11.04
CA SER A 31 -5.60 1.99 -11.99
C SER A 31 -5.56 0.66 -12.75
N ARG A 32 -4.35 0.14 -13.01
CA ARG A 32 -4.15 -1.18 -13.63
C ARG A 32 -4.62 -2.35 -12.76
N VAL A 33 -4.62 -2.18 -11.44
CA VAL A 33 -5.05 -3.23 -10.50
C VAL A 33 -6.51 -3.07 -10.13
N CYS A 34 -6.93 -1.85 -9.84
CA CYS A 34 -8.30 -1.50 -9.51
C CYS A 34 -8.78 -0.39 -10.45
N PRO A 35 -9.25 -0.73 -11.66
CA PRO A 35 -9.73 0.27 -12.60
C PRO A 35 -10.93 1.01 -12.00
N PRO A 36 -11.05 2.34 -12.21
CA PRO A 36 -12.20 3.08 -11.73
C PRO A 36 -13.46 2.53 -12.39
N LEU A 37 -14.43 2.11 -11.57
CA LEU A 37 -15.73 1.67 -12.06
C LEU A 37 -16.40 2.83 -12.79
N MET A 38 -16.71 2.65 -14.07
CA MET A 38 -17.61 3.58 -14.75
C MET A 38 -19.03 3.39 -14.17
N PRO A 39 -19.86 4.45 -14.05
CA PRO A 39 -21.22 4.35 -13.52
C PRO A 39 -22.08 3.28 -14.21
N SER A 40 -21.82 3.00 -15.50
CA SER A 40 -22.48 1.97 -16.30
C SER A 40 -22.02 0.52 -15.99
N GLN A 41 -20.93 0.33 -15.25
CA GLN A 41 -20.35 -0.97 -14.87
C GLN A 41 -20.63 -1.33 -13.41
N ALA A 42 -21.29 -0.45 -12.65
CA ALA A 42 -21.67 -0.70 -11.26
C ALA A 42 -22.96 -1.52 -11.13
N THR A 43 -23.75 -1.60 -12.21
CA THR A 43 -25.06 -2.29 -12.25
C THR A 43 -25.08 -3.55 -13.12
N ASP A 44 -24.13 -3.69 -14.05
CA ASP A 44 -24.01 -4.85 -14.93
C ASP A 44 -22.65 -5.53 -14.72
N GLU A 45 -22.66 -6.87 -14.74
CA GLU A 45 -21.45 -7.70 -14.72
C GLU A 45 -20.42 -7.13 -15.72
N PRO A 46 -19.14 -6.98 -15.32
CA PRO A 46 -18.15 -6.26 -16.11
C PRO A 46 -17.96 -6.94 -17.47
N THR A 47 -18.61 -6.40 -18.49
CA THR A 47 -18.65 -6.93 -19.87
C THR A 47 -17.56 -6.32 -20.76
N GLY A 48 -16.53 -5.73 -20.15
CA GLY A 48 -15.37 -5.17 -20.85
C GLY A 48 -14.09 -5.87 -20.41
N GLY A 49 -13.33 -6.40 -21.36
CA GLY A 49 -12.12 -7.21 -21.18
C GLY A 49 -10.91 -6.51 -20.53
N PHE A 50 -11.10 -5.92 -19.35
CA PHE A 50 -10.00 -5.66 -18.43
C PHE A 50 -9.72 -6.97 -17.68
N SER A 51 -8.66 -7.67 -18.08
CA SER A 51 -8.18 -8.83 -17.35
C SER A 51 -7.64 -8.37 -15.99
N HIS A 52 -8.51 -8.41 -14.98
CA HIS A 52 -8.09 -8.22 -13.59
C HIS A 52 -6.87 -9.11 -13.31
N PRO A 53 -5.87 -8.59 -12.59
CA PRO A 53 -4.70 -9.40 -12.26
C PRO A 53 -5.16 -10.66 -11.52
N SER A 54 -4.67 -11.81 -11.96
CA SER A 54 -4.90 -13.09 -11.30
C SER A 54 -4.26 -13.09 -9.90
N VAL A 55 -3.17 -12.35 -9.74
CA VAL A 55 -2.44 -12.21 -8.48
C VAL A 55 -1.99 -10.76 -8.30
N VAL A 56 -2.20 -10.21 -7.11
CA VAL A 56 -1.67 -8.91 -6.70
C VAL A 56 -0.70 -9.11 -5.54
N ILE A 57 0.56 -8.77 -5.75
CA ILE A 57 1.58 -8.74 -4.71
C ILE A 57 1.61 -7.33 -4.13
N ILE A 58 1.22 -7.19 -2.87
CA ILE A 58 1.26 -5.92 -2.15
C ILE A 58 2.51 -5.88 -1.28
N TYR A 59 3.51 -5.12 -1.72
CA TYR A 59 4.75 -4.92 -0.98
C TYR A 59 4.62 -3.72 -0.04
N LYS A 60 4.66 -3.96 1.27
CA LYS A 60 4.70 -2.87 2.26
C LYS A 60 6.03 -2.13 2.17
N SER A 61 5.99 -0.85 1.86
CA SER A 61 7.18 -0.01 1.70
C SER A 61 7.03 1.28 2.50
N GLY A 62 8.07 1.66 3.24
CA GLY A 62 8.11 2.97 3.88
C GLY A 62 8.18 4.09 2.84
N VAL A 63 7.54 5.22 3.12
CA VAL A 63 7.43 6.40 2.25
C VAL A 63 8.76 6.88 1.68
N TYR A 64 9.82 6.85 2.48
CA TYR A 64 11.18 7.25 2.09
C TYR A 64 11.99 6.18 1.34
N SER A 65 11.42 5.00 1.06
CA SER A 65 12.12 3.87 0.43
C SER A 65 12.09 3.89 -1.11
N PHE A 66 12.25 5.08 -1.70
CA PHE A 66 12.18 5.30 -3.15
C PHE A 66 13.18 4.44 -3.93
N GLU A 67 14.41 4.34 -3.44
CA GLU A 67 15.48 3.58 -4.08
C GLU A 67 15.18 2.08 -4.07
N GLU A 68 14.71 1.55 -2.94
CA GLU A 68 14.33 0.13 -2.83
C GLU A 68 13.17 -0.21 -3.75
N ARG A 69 12.15 0.67 -3.85
CA ARG A 69 11.07 0.52 -4.84
C ARG A 69 11.58 0.51 -6.27
N SER A 70 12.47 1.45 -6.62
CA SER A 70 13.08 1.51 -7.95
C SER A 70 13.87 0.23 -8.29
N HIS A 71 14.62 -0.31 -7.34
CA HIS A 71 15.33 -1.59 -7.52
C HIS A 71 14.35 -2.76 -7.68
N LEU A 72 13.31 -2.83 -6.86
CA LEU A 72 12.29 -3.87 -6.97
C LEU A 72 11.57 -3.82 -8.32
N ARG A 73 11.23 -2.63 -8.84
CA ARG A 73 10.65 -2.49 -10.20
C ARG A 73 11.55 -3.07 -11.29
N LYS A 74 12.88 -2.93 -11.15
CA LYS A 74 13.86 -3.48 -12.11
C LYS A 74 14.06 -4.98 -11.96
N LEU A 75 13.96 -5.50 -10.73
CA LEU A 75 14.16 -6.93 -10.45
C LEU A 75 12.90 -7.76 -10.71
N TYR A 76 11.73 -7.16 -10.53
CA TYR A 76 10.46 -7.83 -10.69
C TYR A 76 10.10 -7.96 -12.18
N HIS A 77 10.46 -9.12 -12.74
CA HIS A 77 10.03 -9.58 -14.05
C HIS A 77 9.56 -11.03 -13.90
N LEU A 78 8.28 -11.22 -13.55
CA LEU A 78 7.66 -12.54 -13.54
C LEU A 78 6.85 -12.67 -14.82
N GLU A 79 7.40 -13.38 -15.80
CA GLU A 79 6.69 -13.75 -17.02
C GLU A 79 6.11 -15.15 -16.86
N TYR A 80 4.82 -15.22 -16.56
CA TYR A 80 4.03 -16.44 -16.64
C TYR A 80 2.98 -16.25 -17.73
N PRO A 81 2.99 -17.06 -18.81
CA PRO A 81 2.15 -16.83 -19.99
C PRO A 81 0.66 -16.69 -19.67
N ASP A 82 0.21 -17.41 -18.64
CA ASP A 82 -1.20 -17.56 -18.30
C ASP A 82 -1.59 -16.88 -16.97
N VAL A 83 -0.65 -16.18 -16.32
CA VAL A 83 -0.90 -15.55 -15.01
C VAL A 83 -0.47 -14.08 -15.05
N ASN A 84 -1.45 -13.18 -14.98
CA ASN A 84 -1.19 -11.75 -14.80
C ASN A 84 -0.88 -11.45 -13.33
N ILE A 85 0.39 -11.22 -13.00
CA ILE A 85 0.85 -10.92 -11.63
C ILE A 85 1.29 -9.45 -11.54
N CYS A 86 0.55 -8.63 -10.80
CA CYS A 86 0.90 -7.24 -10.56
C CYS A 86 1.62 -7.06 -9.21
N LEU A 87 2.73 -6.33 -9.21
CA LEU A 87 3.39 -5.84 -8.00
C LEU A 87 2.96 -4.40 -7.75
N ILE A 88 2.48 -4.12 -6.53
CA ILE A 88 2.20 -2.76 -6.07
C ILE A 88 2.88 -2.49 -4.73
N PHE A 89 3.14 -1.21 -4.44
CA PHE A 89 3.69 -0.76 -3.17
C PHE A 89 2.61 -0.11 -2.31
N SER A 90 2.40 -0.64 -1.11
CA SER A 90 1.56 0.00 -0.09
C SER A 90 2.41 0.95 0.73
N VAL A 91 2.02 2.23 0.73
CA VAL A 91 2.78 3.33 1.33
C VAL A 91 1.83 4.28 2.08
N GLY A 92 2.29 4.85 3.20
CA GLY A 92 1.57 5.94 3.88
C GLY A 92 2.12 7.32 3.52
N LEU A 93 1.75 8.33 4.31
CA LEU A 93 2.25 9.69 4.20
C LEU A 93 3.50 9.93 5.05
N PRO A 94 4.37 10.89 4.68
CA PRO A 94 5.47 11.32 5.53
C PRO A 94 4.99 11.73 6.92
N ARG A 95 5.74 11.29 7.95
CA ARG A 95 5.44 11.62 9.34
C ARG A 95 5.70 13.08 9.64
N THR A 96 4.84 13.67 10.47
CA THR A 96 5.08 14.99 11.08
C THR A 96 6.16 14.95 12.15
N SER A 97 6.30 13.80 12.85
CA SER A 97 7.35 13.59 13.86
C SER A 97 8.74 13.45 13.24
N LEU A 98 9.72 14.15 13.80
CA LEU A 98 11.11 14.18 13.32
C LEU A 98 12.01 13.07 13.91
N GLY A 99 11.49 12.22 14.80
CA GLY A 99 12.26 11.24 15.56
C GLY A 99 12.12 9.79 15.08
N ASN A 100 13.10 8.97 15.47
CA ASN A 100 13.08 7.51 15.33
C ASN A 100 12.65 6.78 16.61
N VAL A 101 12.17 7.51 17.62
CA VAL A 101 11.61 6.95 18.85
C VAL A 101 10.09 6.98 18.76
N PHE A 102 9.47 5.89 19.19
CA PHE A 102 8.04 5.67 19.12
C PHE A 102 7.52 5.20 20.47
N GLN A 103 6.33 5.66 20.85
CA GLN A 103 5.67 5.22 22.08
C GLN A 103 4.70 4.09 21.77
N ARG A 104 4.86 2.92 22.41
CA ARG A 104 3.97 1.76 22.29
C ARG A 104 3.63 1.20 23.65
N ASN A 105 2.35 1.17 24.01
CA ASN A 105 1.86 0.60 25.28
C ASN A 105 2.63 1.13 26.52
N GLY A 106 3.04 2.40 26.50
CA GLY A 106 3.82 3.03 27.57
C GLY A 106 5.35 2.84 27.46
N PHE A 107 5.86 2.18 26.42
CA PHE A 107 7.28 1.95 26.21
C PHE A 107 7.83 2.74 25.01
N ASN A 108 9.02 3.31 25.20
CA ASN A 108 9.80 3.89 24.11
C ASN A 108 10.51 2.79 23.32
N VAL A 109 10.22 2.74 22.02
CA VAL A 109 10.87 1.87 21.05
C VAL A 109 11.64 2.73 20.07
N THR A 110 12.95 2.50 19.98
CA THR A 110 13.82 3.22 19.05
C THR A 110 14.05 2.38 17.81
N LEU A 111 13.68 2.89 16.65
CA LEU A 111 14.05 2.28 15.37
C LEU A 111 15.54 2.51 15.12
N THR A 112 16.32 1.44 15.16
CA THR A 112 17.78 1.47 15.01
C THR A 112 18.21 1.12 13.59
N ASN A 113 19.53 1.02 13.36
CA ASN A 113 20.15 0.56 12.11
C ASN A 113 19.80 1.42 10.87
N ARG A 114 19.90 0.81 9.68
CA ARG A 114 19.69 1.48 8.38
C ARG A 114 18.30 2.14 8.30
N ALA A 115 17.26 1.44 8.75
CA ALA A 115 15.88 1.96 8.72
C ALA A 115 15.72 3.21 9.60
N GLY A 116 16.23 3.18 10.83
CA GLY A 116 16.21 4.33 11.74
C GLY A 116 16.99 5.54 11.21
N LYS A 117 18.19 5.30 10.65
CA LYS A 117 19.00 6.37 10.04
C LYS A 117 18.29 6.99 8.83
N LYS A 118 17.70 6.15 7.96
CA LYS A 118 16.97 6.62 6.79
C LYS A 118 15.76 7.47 7.21
N LEU A 119 14.98 6.99 8.18
CA LEU A 119 13.87 7.75 8.76
C LEU A 119 14.31 9.15 9.21
N ILE A 120 15.35 9.26 10.05
CA ILE A 120 15.85 10.56 10.54
C ILE A 120 16.25 11.48 9.39
N THR A 121 16.99 10.96 8.40
CA THR A 121 17.50 11.76 7.27
C THR A 121 16.35 12.38 6.46
N TYR A 122 15.32 11.60 6.16
CA TYR A 122 14.17 12.06 5.38
C TYR A 122 13.21 12.92 6.23
N SER A 123 13.05 12.59 7.51
CA SER A 123 12.26 13.40 8.46
C SER A 123 12.77 14.82 8.58
N LYS A 124 14.09 15.07 8.42
CA LYS A 124 14.64 16.45 8.41
C LYS A 124 14.16 17.30 7.22
N HIS A 125 13.66 16.66 6.16
CA HIS A 125 13.25 17.33 4.91
C HIS A 125 11.88 16.80 4.45
N PRO A 126 10.80 17.05 5.21
CA PRO A 126 9.48 16.49 4.92
C PRO A 126 8.92 17.00 3.58
N SER A 127 9.15 18.27 3.25
CA SER A 127 8.74 18.86 1.96
C SER A 127 9.35 18.13 0.77
N ARG A 128 10.65 17.83 0.83
CA ARG A 128 11.35 17.06 -0.20
C ARG A 128 10.79 15.65 -0.34
N THR A 129 10.44 15.01 0.77
CA THR A 129 9.85 13.66 0.75
C THR A 129 8.47 13.68 0.08
N ILE A 130 7.65 14.70 0.37
CA ILE A 130 6.35 14.90 -0.27
C ILE A 130 6.51 15.14 -1.78
N GLU A 131 7.46 15.99 -2.18
CA GLU A 131 7.73 16.27 -3.61
C GLU A 131 8.18 15.00 -4.34
N MET A 132 9.08 14.21 -3.75
CA MET A 132 9.53 12.95 -4.33
C MET A 132 8.40 11.92 -4.42
N LEU A 133 7.52 11.83 -3.41
CA LEU A 133 6.35 10.97 -3.44
C LEU A 133 5.37 11.40 -4.54
N SER A 134 5.06 12.69 -4.63
CA SER A 134 4.18 13.24 -5.67
C SER A 134 4.73 12.98 -7.07
N LYS A 135 6.05 13.05 -7.25
CA LYS A 135 6.70 12.71 -8.51
C LYS A 135 6.57 11.22 -8.83
N GLU A 136 6.86 10.35 -7.86
CA GLU A 136 6.76 8.90 -8.05
C GLU A 136 5.32 8.46 -8.36
N MET A 137 4.33 9.08 -7.71
CA MET A 137 2.89 8.88 -7.96
C MET A 137 2.50 9.16 -9.41
N HIS A 138 3.14 10.15 -10.03
CA HIS A 138 2.87 10.54 -11.42
C HIS A 138 3.61 9.65 -12.41
N GLU A 139 4.82 9.21 -12.07
CA GLU A 139 5.68 8.39 -12.93
C GLU A 139 5.28 6.90 -12.94
N HIS A 140 4.67 6.40 -11.86
CA HIS A 140 4.37 4.99 -11.68
C HIS A 140 2.92 4.74 -11.22
N ASP A 141 2.20 3.91 -11.97
CA ASP A 141 0.86 3.41 -11.60
C ASP A 141 0.95 2.11 -10.78
N ASP A 142 1.75 2.13 -9.71
CA ASP A 142 1.97 0.97 -8.83
C ASP A 142 1.97 1.33 -7.33
N LEU A 143 1.56 2.55 -6.97
CA LEU A 143 1.47 3.01 -5.59
C LEU A 143 0.03 2.94 -5.05
N LEU A 144 -0.15 2.21 -3.96
CA LEU A 144 -1.33 2.27 -3.11
C LEU A 144 -1.02 3.16 -1.91
N ILE A 145 -1.58 4.38 -1.90
CA ILE A 145 -1.26 5.40 -0.90
C ILE A 145 -2.42 5.60 0.04
N GLY A 146 -2.20 5.33 1.32
CA GLY A 146 -3.17 5.60 2.37
C GLY A 146 -3.01 6.99 2.99
N ASP A 147 -4.13 7.59 3.39
CA ASP A 147 -4.21 8.83 4.15
C ASP A 147 -3.92 8.57 5.64
N TYR A 148 -2.73 8.03 5.92
CA TYR A 148 -2.24 7.75 7.27
C TYR A 148 -0.73 7.97 7.32
N GLU A 149 -0.18 8.35 8.47
CA GLU A 149 1.27 8.48 8.63
C GLU A 149 1.96 7.12 8.46
N ASP A 150 2.95 7.06 7.59
CA ASP A 150 3.77 5.86 7.37
C ASP A 150 4.71 5.65 8.57
N SER A 151 4.24 4.86 9.51
CA SER A 151 4.97 4.48 10.71
C SER A 151 4.97 2.96 10.85
N TYR A 152 5.99 2.43 11.51
CA TYR A 152 6.09 1.00 11.82
C TYR A 152 4.86 0.46 12.58
N TYR A 153 4.05 1.34 13.16
CA TYR A 153 2.87 1.02 13.96
C TYR A 153 1.58 0.99 13.15
N ASN A 154 1.53 1.67 12.00
CA ASN A 154 0.37 1.67 11.11
C ASN A 154 0.45 0.52 10.07
N LEU A 155 1.19 -0.55 10.41
CA LEU A 155 1.38 -1.72 9.55
C LEU A 155 0.36 -2.84 9.79
N THR A 156 -0.51 -2.72 10.80
CA THR A 156 -1.49 -3.75 11.20
C THR A 156 -2.90 -3.42 10.78
#